data_AF-A0A928E6W6-F1
#
_entry.id   AF-A0A928E6W6-F1
#
_cell.length_a   1.000
_cell.length_b   1.000
_cell.length_c   1.000
_cell.angle_alpha   90.00
_cell.angle_beta   90.00
_cell.angle_gamma   90.00
#
_symmetry.space_group_name_H-M   'P 1'
#
loop_
_entity.id
_entity.type
_entity.pdbx_description
1 polymer ?
#
loop_
_entity_poly.entity_id
_entity_poly.type
_entity_poly.pdbx_seq_one_letter_code
_entity_poly.pdbx_strand_id
1 'polypeptide(L)' 'MTERALAEMWGLKRNTLQKWRSTGVGPKFLKRVGRIVYRKQDIAEFEQNNIFQRTSDKQ' A
#
# COMPACT_ATOMS: atom_id res chain seq x y z
N MET A 1 -0.33 1.79 11.07
CA MET A 1 -0.59 0.41 10.59
C MET A 1 0.70 -0.17 10.05
N THR A 2 1.04 -1.40 10.40
CA THR A 2 2.20 -2.08 9.80
C THR A 2 1.81 -2.66 8.44
N GLU A 3 2.79 -2.92 7.58
CA GLU A 3 2.57 -3.59 6.29
C GLU A 3 1.77 -4.90 6.45
N ARG A 4 2.06 -5.66 7.52
CA ARG A 4 1.32 -6.88 7.90
C ARG A 4 -0.16 -6.63 8.16
N ALA A 5 -0.46 -5.65 9.01
CA ALA A 5 -1.85 -5.32 9.33
C ALA A 5 -2.59 -4.76 8.12
N LEU A 6 -1.90 -4.02 7.23
CA LEU A 6 -2.46 -3.54 5.96
C LEU A 6 -2.78 -4.68 5.01
N ALA A 7 -1.86 -5.64 4.87
CA ALA A 7 -2.08 -6.84 4.09
C ALA A 7 -3.33 -7.61 4.56
N GLU A 8 -3.47 -7.83 5.87
CA GLU A 8 -4.66 -8.48 6.45
C GLU A 8 -5.95 -7.67 6.23
N MET A 9 -5.92 -6.36 6.49
CA MET A 9 -7.10 -5.50 6.30
C MET A 9 -7.58 -5.44 4.85
N TRP A 10 -6.67 -5.44 3.88
CA TRP A 10 -7.00 -5.39 2.46
C TRP A 10 -7.22 -6.78 1.85
N GLY A 11 -7.04 -7.86 2.61
CA GLY A 11 -7.06 -9.22 2.09
C GLY A 11 -5.95 -9.52 1.09
N LEU A 12 -4.89 -8.72 1.06
CA LEU A 12 -3.78 -8.84 0.13
C LEU A 12 -2.62 -9.61 0.78
N LYS A 13 -1.82 -10.28 -0.06
CA LYS A 13 -0.56 -10.88 0.42
C LYS A 13 0.46 -9.77 0.67
N ARG A 14 1.32 -9.97 1.68
CA ARG A 14 2.49 -9.09 1.93
C ARG A 14 3.34 -8.92 0.66
N ASN A 15 3.43 -9.97 -0.16
CA ASN A 15 4.14 -9.95 -1.44
C ASN A 15 3.57 -8.91 -2.43
N THR A 16 2.26 -8.65 -2.38
CA THR A 16 1.62 -7.59 -3.17
C THR A 16 2.06 -6.21 -2.69
N LEU A 17 2.12 -5.99 -1.38
CA LEU A 17 2.64 -4.73 -0.80
C LEU A 17 4.13 -4.54 -1.08
N GLN A 18 4.92 -5.61 -1.08
CA GLN A 18 6.32 -5.56 -1.51
C GLN A 18 6.46 -5.21 -2.99
N LYS A 19 5.61 -5.76 -3.86
CA LYS A 19 5.58 -5.40 -5.28
C LYS A 19 5.26 -3.92 -5.46
N TRP A 20 4.24 -3.42 -4.76
CA TRP A 20 3.84 -2.01 -4.73
C TRP A 20 4.97 -1.08 -4.29
N ARG A 21 5.73 -1.51 -3.31
CA ARG A 21 6.97 -0.88 -2.84
C ARG A 21 8.01 -0.74 -3.96
N SER A 22 8.24 -1.80 -4.73
CA SER A 22 9.21 -1.82 -5.82
C SER A 22 8.75 -1.09 -7.07
N THR A 23 7.44 -1.14 -7.37
CA THR A 23 6.85 -0.44 -8.53
C THR A 23 6.57 1.03 -8.25
N GLY A 24 6.72 1.50 -7.01
CA GLY A 24 6.34 2.86 -6.60
C GLY A 24 4.83 3.11 -6.60
N VAL A 25 4.02 2.05 -6.68
CA VAL A 25 2.56 2.11 -6.73
C VAL A 25 2.03 1.70 -5.37
N GLY A 26 1.68 2.63 -4.49
CA GLY A 26 1.13 2.27 -3.18
C GLY A 26 0.91 3.48 -2.26
N PRO A 27 0.20 3.27 -1.13
CA PRO A 27 -0.04 4.31 -0.16
C PRO A 27 1.26 4.81 0.45
N LYS A 28 1.29 6.12 0.77
CA LYS A 28 2.45 6.73 1.42
C LYS A 28 2.79 5.96 2.69
N PHE A 29 4.07 5.65 2.83
CA PHE A 29 4.60 4.95 3.99
C PHE A 29 5.60 5.83 4.73
N LEU A 30 5.56 5.78 6.05
CA LEU A 30 6.56 6.39 6.91
C LEU A 30 7.61 5.35 7.26
N LYS A 31 8.86 5.64 6.91
CA LYS A 31 10.02 4.87 7.35
C LYS A 31 10.45 5.37 8.73
N ARG A 32 10.07 4.63 9.78
CA ARG A 32 10.69 4.75 11.11
C ARG A 32 11.91 3.83 11.14
N VAL A 33 12.90 4.14 11.96
CA VAL A 33 14.14 3.34 12.08
C VAL A 33 13.78 1.87 12.32
N GLY A 34 14.06 1.01 11.33
CA GLY A 34 13.77 -0.43 11.33
C GLY A 34 12.33 -0.85 11.03
N ARG A 35 11.36 0.06 10.83
CA ARG A 35 9.94 -0.30 10.61
C ARG A 35 9.23 0.62 9.63
N ILE A 36 8.36 0.03 8.81
CA ILE A 36 7.53 0.74 7.84
C ILE A 36 6.12 0.84 8.39
N VAL A 37 5.61 2.07 8.47
CA VAL A 37 4.30 2.38 9.04
C VAL A 37 3.46 3.11 8.00
N TYR A 38 2.29 2.56 7.71
CA TYR A 38 1.25 3.19 6.92
C TYR A 38 0.28 3.92 7.84
N ARG A 39 -0.09 5.17 7.53
CA ARG A 39 -1.18 5.84 8.25
C ARG A 39 -2.49 5.53 7.55
N LYS A 40 -3.56 5.37 8.33
CA LYS A 40 -4.90 5.15 7.78
C LYS A 40 -5.31 6.29 6.83
N GLN A 41 -4.89 7.52 7.13
CA GLN A 41 -5.15 8.67 6.27
C GLN A 41 -4.45 8.56 4.92
N ASP A 42 -3.14 8.27 4.90
CA ASP A 42 -2.39 8.03 3.65
C ASP A 42 -2.95 6.86 2.83
N ILE A 43 -3.45 5.82 3.51
CA ILE A 43 -4.13 4.67 2.88
C ILE A 43 -5.46 5.11 2.26
N ALA A 44 -6.30 5.83 3.00
CA ALA A 44 -7.59 6.32 2.53
C ALA A 44 -7.44 7.35 1.40
N GLU A 45 -6.47 8.25 1.49
CA GLU A 45 -6.11 9.16 0.39
C GLU A 45 -5.63 8.37 -0.83
N PHE A 46 -4.81 7.34 -0.65
CA PHE A 46 -4.40 6.48 -1.76
C PHE A 46 -5.58 5.74 -2.37
N GLU A 47 -6.47 5.16 -1.56
CA GLU A 47 -7.71 4.53 -2.04
C GLU A 47 -8.55 5.53 -2.82
N GLN A 48 -8.76 6.74 -2.31
CA GLN A 48 -9.50 7.80 -3.00
C GLN A 48 -8.86 8.27 -4.31
N ASN A 49 -7.54 8.31 -4.38
CA ASN A 49 -6.82 8.69 -5.59
C ASN A 49 -6.68 7.51 -6.58
N ASN A 50 -6.68 6.25 -6.11
CA ASN A 50 -6.46 5.06 -6.94
C ASN A 50 -7.73 4.26 -7.26
N ILE A 51 -8.88 4.57 -6.63
CA ILE A 51 -10.19 4.04 -7.05
C ILE A 51 -10.56 4.48 -8.48
N PHE A 52 -9.91 5.52 -9.02
CA PHE A 52 -10.02 5.89 -10.44
C PHE A 52 -9.12 5.06 -11.37
N GLN A 53 -8.16 4.30 -10.87
CA GLN A 53 -7.34 3.39 -11.67
C GLN A 53 -7.73 1.94 -11.43
N ARG A 54 -9.01 1.66 -11.67
CA ARG A 54 -9.41 0.31 -12.00
C ARG A 54 -8.88 0.02 -13.40
N THR A 55 -7.75 -0.68 -13.48
CA THR A 55 -7.58 -1.95 -14.21
C THR A 55 -6.11 -2.30 -14.27
N SER A 56 -5.82 -3.58 -14.03
CA SER A 56 -4.61 -4.28 -14.42
C SER A 56 -4.01 -3.74 -15.73
N ASP A 57 -2.82 -3.16 -15.67
CA ASP A 57 -1.96 -3.07 -16.85
C ASP A 57 -0.58 -3.64 -16.49
N LYS A 58 -0.40 -4.89 -16.91
CA LYS A 58 0.92 -5.44 -17.18
C LYS A 58 1.18 -5.07 -18.65
N GLN A 59 1.95 -4.02 -18.89
CA GLN A 59 2.65 -3.82 -20.16
C GLN A 59 3.92 -4.66 -20.19
#